data_AF-A0A3M6UE92-F1
#
_entry.id   AF-A0A3M6UE92-F1
#
_cell.length_a   1.000
_cell.length_b   1.000
_cell.length_c   1.000
_cell.angle_alpha   90.00
_cell.angle_beta   90.00
_cell.angle_gamma   90.00
#
_symmetry.space_group_name_H-M   'P 1'
#
loop_
_entity.id
_entity.type
_entity.pdbx_description
1 polymer ?
#
loop_
_entity_poly.entity_id
_entity_poly.type
_entity_poly.pdbx_seq_one_letter_code
_entity_poly.pdbx_strand_id
1 'polypeptide(L)'
;MSSVKESPPKSIHVSYVIGESAKLKYKSKVLDFDNALKRSHWEKNASLISRTDKISFGINKNKRKFWLKIKKVDVHDSGIYSFVVDGTVLRLWQLNIQVADSSLKHCGWPFHEIGKSLNVQGAYHLYNGIPIIQVNWTAPNTGFGDLWGYQVYISGKEGHLGHYDCVQINR
;
A
#
# COMPACT_ATOMS: atom_id res chain seq x y z
N MET A 1 5.17 28.04 31.54
CA MET A 1 5.89 27.59 30.33
C MET A 1 4.86 27.14 29.32
N SER A 2 4.59 27.96 28.30
CA SER A 2 3.55 27.69 27.30
C SER A 2 4.11 26.71 26.27
N SER A 3 3.56 25.49 26.23
CA SER A 3 3.78 24.51 25.18
C SER A 3 3.29 25.11 23.85
N VAL A 4 4.22 25.46 22.96
CA VAL A 4 3.90 25.76 21.57
C VAL A 4 3.42 24.44 20.96
N LYS A 5 2.09 24.29 20.77
CA LYS A 5 1.52 23.20 19.98
C LYS A 5 1.92 23.45 18.53
N GLU A 6 3.08 22.93 18.12
CA GLU A 6 3.43 22.85 16.71
C GLU A 6 2.32 22.09 15.97
N SER A 7 1.77 22.71 14.94
CA SER A 7 0.79 22.05 14.08
C SER A 7 1.42 20.79 13.50
N PRO A 8 0.73 19.64 13.51
CA PRO A 8 1.27 18.40 12.97
C PRO A 8 1.72 18.62 11.51
N PRO A 9 2.85 18.04 11.09
CA PRO A 9 3.35 18.23 9.74
C PRO A 9 2.29 17.79 8.74
N LYS A 10 1.99 18.65 7.75
CA LYS A 10 1.00 18.32 6.69
C LYS A 10 1.35 16.97 6.06
N SER A 11 0.36 16.10 5.88
CA SER A 11 0.56 14.84 5.17
C SER A 11 0.66 15.06 3.66
N ILE A 12 1.56 14.34 3.00
CA ILE A 12 1.64 14.29 1.53
C ILE A 12 0.99 12.99 1.05
N HIS A 13 -0.03 13.10 0.21
CA HIS A 13 -0.65 11.92 -0.40
C HIS A 13 0.14 11.51 -1.64
N VAL A 14 0.50 10.23 -1.71
CA VAL A 14 1.19 9.65 -2.87
C VAL A 14 0.57 8.29 -3.20
N SER A 15 0.40 8.04 -4.48
CA SER A 15 -0.12 6.77 -4.98
C SER A 15 0.90 6.10 -5.90
N TYR A 16 0.95 4.77 -5.83
CA TYR A 16 1.74 3.92 -6.73
C TYR A 16 0.91 2.72 -7.14
N VAL A 17 1.26 2.11 -8.26
CA VAL A 17 0.60 0.90 -8.74
C VAL A 17 1.32 -0.35 -8.23
N ILE A 18 0.59 -1.44 -7.98
CA ILE A 18 1.15 -2.74 -7.58
C ILE A 18 2.28 -3.15 -8.53
N GLY A 19 3.39 -3.63 -7.97
CA GLY A 19 4.58 -4.05 -8.71
C GLY A 19 5.57 -2.91 -9.01
N GLU A 20 5.18 -1.65 -8.87
CA GLU A 20 6.08 -0.51 -9.06
C GLU A 20 7.10 -0.38 -7.92
N SER A 21 8.05 0.55 -8.08
CA SER A 21 8.93 0.96 -6.99
C SER A 21 8.50 2.32 -6.42
N ALA A 22 7.95 2.33 -5.21
CA ALA A 22 7.66 3.58 -4.50
C ALA A 22 8.95 4.25 -4.00
N LYS A 23 9.03 5.58 -4.06
CA LYS A 23 10.19 6.33 -3.55
C LYS A 23 9.79 7.62 -2.83
N LEU A 24 9.84 7.57 -1.50
CA LEU A 24 9.60 8.70 -0.61
C LEU A 24 10.90 9.48 -0.38
N LYS A 25 10.78 10.80 -0.24
CA LYS A 25 11.92 11.72 -0.36
C LYS A 25 11.76 12.93 0.56
N TYR A 26 12.65 13.07 1.53
CA TYR A 26 12.75 14.27 2.36
C TYR A 26 13.96 15.11 1.93
N LYS A 27 13.74 16.36 1.52
CA LYS A 27 14.81 17.33 1.31
C LYS A 27 14.96 18.14 2.59
N SER A 28 16.09 18.02 3.27
CA SER A 28 16.33 18.75 4.51
C SER A 28 16.46 20.24 4.21
N LYS A 29 15.68 21.03 4.96
CA LYS A 29 15.89 22.48 5.11
C LYS A 29 16.62 22.78 6.43
N VAL A 30 16.85 21.76 7.25
CA VAL A 30 17.38 21.90 8.62
C VAL A 30 18.80 22.46 8.54
N LEU A 31 19.10 23.45 9.37
CA LEU A 31 20.44 24.01 9.53
C LEU A 31 21.47 22.93 9.88
N ASP A 32 21.03 21.83 10.50
CA ASP A 32 21.85 20.72 10.94
C ASP A 32 21.52 19.40 10.20
N PHE A 33 21.96 19.31 8.94
CA PHE A 33 21.84 18.07 8.14
C PHE A 33 22.71 16.95 8.71
N ASP A 34 23.82 17.30 9.38
CA ASP A 34 24.74 16.34 9.97
C ASP A 34 24.17 15.71 11.24
N ASN A 35 23.40 16.46 12.05
CA ASN A 35 22.64 15.88 13.15
C ASN A 35 21.54 14.94 12.65
N ALA A 36 20.75 15.38 11.66
CA ALA A 36 19.74 14.52 11.02
C ALA A 36 20.36 13.25 10.40
N LEU A 37 21.59 13.31 9.92
CA LEU A 37 22.31 12.14 9.38
C LEU A 37 22.46 11.01 10.41
N LYS A 38 22.70 11.36 11.68
CA LYS A 38 23.04 10.40 12.75
C LYS A 38 21.81 9.90 13.51
N ARG A 39 20.77 10.71 13.60
CA ARG A 39 19.61 10.49 14.48
C ARG A 39 18.29 10.36 13.72
N SER A 40 18.34 10.15 12.41
CA SER A 40 17.14 9.95 11.61
C SER A 40 16.77 8.49 11.42
N HIS A 41 15.48 8.24 11.33
CA HIS A 41 14.92 6.96 10.94
C HIS A 41 13.60 7.15 10.18
N TRP A 42 13.13 6.06 9.58
CA TRP A 42 11.85 5.99 8.89
C TRP A 42 10.90 5.10 9.69
N GLU A 43 9.63 5.46 9.74
CA GLU A 43 8.59 4.66 10.38
C GLU A 43 7.41 4.44 9.42
N LYS A 44 6.70 3.33 9.63
CA LYS A 44 5.41 3.03 9.02
C LYS A 44 4.40 2.83 10.14
N ASN A 45 3.29 3.57 10.11
CA ASN A 45 2.25 3.52 11.14
C ASN A 45 2.84 3.62 12.56
N ALA A 46 3.77 4.58 12.77
CA ALA A 46 4.52 4.80 14.01
C ALA A 46 5.41 3.62 14.48
N SER A 47 5.69 2.66 13.61
CA SER A 47 6.62 1.55 13.87
C SER A 47 7.90 1.70 13.04
N LEU A 48 9.06 1.49 13.66
CA LEU A 48 10.37 1.59 13.01
C LEU A 48 10.46 0.64 11.80
N ILE A 49 10.93 1.18 10.66
CA ILE A 49 11.16 0.39 9.45
C ILE A 49 12.61 -0.10 9.43
N SER A 50 12.79 -1.42 9.34
CA SER A 50 14.10 -2.03 9.11
C SER A 50 14.42 -2.12 7.61
N ARG A 51 15.71 -2.12 7.28
CA ARG A 51 16.17 -2.37 5.91
C ARG A 51 15.95 -3.85 5.56
N THR A 52 15.42 -4.11 4.37
CA THR A 52 15.20 -5.46 3.83
C THR A 52 15.63 -5.51 2.37
N ASP A 53 15.46 -6.67 1.73
CA ASP A 53 15.61 -6.85 0.28
C ASP A 53 14.60 -5.98 -0.52
N LYS A 54 13.38 -5.84 0.02
CA LYS A 54 12.28 -5.02 -0.50
C LYS A 54 12.45 -3.53 -0.18
N ILE A 55 12.84 -3.19 1.05
CA ILE A 55 12.92 -1.80 1.53
C ILE A 55 14.36 -1.35 1.69
N SER A 56 14.69 -0.26 1.00
CA SER A 56 15.99 0.40 1.09
C SER A 56 15.82 1.88 1.39
N PHE A 57 16.71 2.45 2.18
CA PHE A 57 16.76 3.88 2.43
C PHE A 57 18.21 4.35 2.40
N GLY A 58 18.39 5.62 2.04
CA GLY A 58 19.71 6.19 1.86
C GLY A 58 19.69 7.70 1.79
N ILE A 59 20.87 8.24 1.56
CA ILE A 59 21.17 9.66 1.74
C ILE A 59 21.91 10.15 0.52
N ASN A 60 21.52 11.31 0.01
CA ASN A 60 22.25 12.05 -1.01
C ASN A 60 22.75 13.34 -0.37
N LYS A 61 24.04 13.34 0.02
CA LYS A 61 24.68 14.47 0.71
C LYS A 61 24.67 15.74 -0.14
N ASN A 62 25.03 15.64 -1.43
CA ASN A 62 25.10 16.77 -2.36
C ASN A 62 23.74 17.49 -2.50
N LYS A 63 22.63 16.74 -2.49
CA LYS A 63 21.27 17.29 -2.58
C LYS A 63 20.60 17.47 -1.20
N ARG A 64 21.33 17.24 -0.10
CA ARG A 64 20.86 17.24 1.30
C ARG A 64 19.52 16.50 1.45
N LYS A 65 19.47 15.27 0.92
CA LYS A 65 18.21 14.54 0.72
C LYS A 65 18.26 13.14 1.30
N PHE A 66 17.24 12.80 2.07
CA PHE A 66 16.98 11.45 2.57
C PHE A 66 15.91 10.80 1.69
N TRP A 67 16.03 9.51 1.45
CA TRP A 67 15.05 8.77 0.67
C TRP A 67 14.81 7.37 1.22
N LEU A 68 13.58 6.90 1.02
CA LEU A 68 13.15 5.53 1.22
C LEU A 68 12.59 5.01 -0.11
N LYS A 69 12.94 3.79 -0.48
CA LYS A 69 12.49 3.10 -1.68
C LYS A 69 11.97 1.71 -1.30
N ILE A 70 10.75 1.41 -1.73
CA ILE A 70 10.13 0.09 -1.62
C ILE A 70 10.09 -0.49 -3.03
N LYS A 71 10.69 -1.67 -3.24
CA LYS A 71 10.63 -2.38 -4.52
C LYS A 71 9.36 -3.21 -4.60
N LYS A 72 8.78 -3.33 -5.81
CA LYS A 72 7.62 -4.18 -6.09
C LYS A 72 6.52 -4.03 -5.03
N VAL A 73 5.96 -2.84 -4.95
CA VAL A 73 4.96 -2.51 -3.93
C VAL A 73 3.71 -3.37 -4.06
N ASP A 74 3.09 -3.70 -2.93
CA ASP A 74 1.81 -4.41 -2.86
C ASP A 74 0.84 -3.67 -1.93
N VAL A 75 -0.42 -4.11 -1.87
CA VAL A 75 -1.47 -3.45 -1.08
C VAL A 75 -1.12 -3.31 0.41
N HIS A 76 -0.32 -4.23 0.96
CA HIS A 76 0.10 -4.20 2.35
C HIS A 76 1.15 -3.12 2.62
N ASP A 77 1.82 -2.58 1.60
CA ASP A 77 2.73 -1.45 1.75
C ASP A 77 2.00 -0.12 1.98
N SER A 78 0.68 -0.07 1.79
CA SER A 78 -0.10 1.14 2.10
C SER A 78 0.00 1.52 3.58
N GLY A 79 -0.09 2.81 3.87
CA GLY A 79 -0.07 3.33 5.23
C GLY A 79 0.59 4.69 5.37
N ILE A 80 0.78 5.11 6.62
CA ILE A 80 1.41 6.38 6.95
C ILE A 80 2.91 6.14 7.13
N TYR A 81 3.71 6.78 6.29
CA TYR A 81 5.17 6.78 6.41
C TYR A 81 5.64 8.11 6.99
N SER A 82 6.59 8.07 7.92
CA SER A 82 7.17 9.26 8.53
C SER A 82 8.70 9.26 8.39
N PHE A 83 9.27 10.47 8.32
CA PHE A 83 10.70 10.69 8.52
C PHE A 83 10.89 11.43 9.84
N VAL A 84 11.63 10.82 10.75
CA VAL A 84 11.77 11.25 12.14
C VAL A 84 13.23 11.60 12.41
N VAL A 85 13.47 12.66 13.19
CA VAL A 85 14.79 13.06 13.68
C VAL A 85 14.67 13.40 15.16
N ASP A 86 15.47 12.77 16.02
CA ASP A 86 15.46 13.03 17.47
C ASP A 86 14.04 12.96 18.08
N GLY A 87 13.23 11.98 17.65
CA GLY A 87 11.84 11.80 18.10
C GLY A 87 10.82 12.77 17.50
N THR A 88 11.25 13.74 16.69
CA THR A 88 10.37 14.71 16.04
C THR A 88 10.04 14.27 14.60
N VAL A 89 8.76 14.20 14.26
CA VAL A 89 8.30 13.89 12.90
C VAL A 89 8.48 15.13 12.02
N LEU A 90 9.39 15.06 11.05
CA LEU A 90 9.66 16.19 10.14
C LEU A 90 8.79 16.17 8.88
N ARG A 91 8.28 14.99 8.49
CA ARG A 91 7.44 14.81 7.30
C ARG A 91 6.62 13.54 7.39
N LEU A 92 5.40 13.60 6.85
CA LEU A 92 4.47 12.48 6.71
C LEU A 92 4.08 12.27 5.24
N TRP A 93 3.92 11.01 4.86
CA TRP A 93 3.32 10.57 3.61
C TRP A 93 2.20 9.58 3.88
N GLN A 94 1.02 9.82 3.31
CA GLN A 94 -0.01 8.80 3.15
C GLN A 94 0.26 8.06 1.85
N LEU A 95 0.82 6.85 1.94
CA LEU A 95 1.08 6.00 0.79
C LEU A 95 -0.15 5.12 0.51
N ASN A 96 -0.68 5.24 -0.70
CA ASN A 96 -1.76 4.38 -1.19
C ASN A 96 -1.26 3.53 -2.37
N ILE A 97 -1.44 2.21 -2.31
CA ILE A 97 -1.09 1.32 -3.41
C ILE A 97 -2.35 0.93 -4.17
N GLN A 98 -2.38 1.26 -5.46
CA GLN A 98 -3.48 1.04 -6.38
C GLN A 98 -3.23 -0.22 -7.21
N VAL A 99 -4.31 -0.94 -7.53
CA VAL A 99 -4.26 -2.00 -8.54
C VAL A 99 -4.15 -1.33 -9.92
N ALA A 100 -3.35 -1.89 -10.82
CA ALA A 100 -3.16 -1.33 -12.15
C ALA A 100 -4.49 -1.38 -12.93
N ASP A 101 -4.92 -0.22 -13.43
CA ASP A 101 -6.11 -0.08 -14.28
C ASP A 101 -5.97 -0.86 -15.61
N SER A 102 -4.74 -1.10 -16.07
CA SER A 102 -4.48 -1.90 -17.27
C SER A 102 -4.63 -3.41 -17.09
N SER A 103 -4.75 -3.90 -15.85
CA SER A 103 -5.19 -5.28 -15.56
C SER A 103 -6.68 -5.37 -15.23
N LEU A 104 -7.35 -4.23 -15.05
CA LEU A 104 -8.80 -4.14 -15.08
C LEU A 104 -9.22 -4.29 -16.55
N LYS A 105 -9.34 -5.54 -17.02
CA LYS A 105 -10.51 -5.86 -17.83
C LYS A 105 -11.69 -5.61 -16.91
N HIS A 106 -12.11 -4.35 -16.82
CA HIS A 106 -13.44 -4.03 -16.37
C HIS A 106 -14.35 -4.94 -17.20
N CYS A 107 -15.10 -5.82 -16.52
CA CYS A 107 -16.42 -6.11 -17.04
C CYS A 107 -16.99 -4.73 -17.33
N GLY A 108 -17.30 -4.44 -18.59
CA GLY A 108 -17.80 -3.13 -18.97
C GLY A 108 -18.90 -2.73 -17.98
N TRP A 109 -19.14 -1.44 -17.89
CA TRP A 109 -20.16 -0.79 -17.06
C TRP A 109 -19.64 -0.22 -15.73
N PRO A 110 -20.03 1.03 -15.40
CA PRO A 110 -19.53 1.72 -14.22
C PRO A 110 -20.20 1.14 -12.97
N PHE A 111 -19.42 0.51 -12.10
CA PHE A 111 -19.91 0.15 -10.77
C PHE A 111 -20.17 1.45 -9.99
N HIS A 112 -21.44 1.79 -9.82
CA HIS A 112 -21.87 2.74 -8.82
C HIS A 112 -21.90 2.02 -7.47
N GLU A 113 -21.07 2.52 -6.54
CA GLU A 113 -21.06 2.22 -5.10
C GLU A 113 -20.21 1.02 -4.62
N ILE A 114 -19.46 1.28 -3.53
CA ILE A 114 -18.73 0.27 -2.75
C ILE A 114 -19.78 -0.50 -1.94
N GLY A 115 -20.14 -1.69 -2.42
CA GLY A 115 -21.07 -2.59 -1.72
C GLY A 115 -20.53 -3.11 -0.38
N LYS A 116 -21.43 -3.71 0.41
CA LYS A 116 -21.09 -4.35 1.70
C LYS A 116 -20.02 -5.42 1.52
N SER A 117 -19.13 -5.56 2.51
CA SER A 117 -18.09 -6.59 2.53
C SER A 117 -18.68 -8.00 2.37
N LEU A 118 -18.08 -8.79 1.48
CA LEU A 118 -18.50 -10.15 1.21
C LEU A 118 -17.89 -11.11 2.25
N ASN A 119 -18.68 -12.09 2.70
CA ASN A 119 -18.14 -13.21 3.45
C ASN A 119 -17.45 -14.18 2.48
N VAL A 120 -16.12 -14.17 2.50
CA VAL A 120 -15.27 -15.01 1.64
C VAL A 120 -14.64 -16.12 2.48
N GLN A 121 -14.75 -17.35 2.00
CA GLN A 121 -14.07 -18.53 2.55
C GLN A 121 -13.00 -19.00 1.56
N GLY A 122 -11.77 -19.15 2.05
CA GLY A 122 -10.66 -19.69 1.27
C GLY A 122 -10.25 -21.06 1.80
N ALA A 123 -10.01 -21.99 0.90
CA ALA A 123 -9.36 -23.27 1.18
C ALA A 123 -8.22 -23.49 0.18
N TYR A 124 -7.23 -24.30 0.56
CA TYR A 124 -6.19 -24.74 -0.37
C TYR A 124 -6.05 -26.25 -0.31
N HIS A 125 -5.75 -26.86 -1.45
CA HIS A 125 -5.44 -28.28 -1.54
C HIS A 125 -4.46 -28.54 -2.68
N LEU A 126 -3.81 -29.70 -2.63
CA LEU A 126 -2.91 -30.15 -3.70
C LEU A 126 -3.67 -31.09 -4.63
N TYR A 127 -3.75 -30.76 -5.91
CA TYR A 127 -4.27 -31.63 -6.94
C TYR A 127 -3.14 -32.01 -7.88
N ASN A 128 -2.76 -33.30 -7.90
CA ASN A 128 -1.60 -33.80 -8.65
C ASN A 128 -0.30 -33.01 -8.39
N GLY A 129 -0.07 -32.60 -7.15
CA GLY A 129 1.10 -31.79 -6.76
C GLY A 129 1.01 -30.30 -7.09
N ILE A 130 -0.07 -29.84 -7.71
CA ILE A 130 -0.31 -28.44 -8.03
C ILE A 130 -1.14 -27.80 -6.89
N PRO A 131 -0.70 -26.68 -6.29
CA PRO A 131 -1.48 -25.97 -5.29
C PRO A 131 -2.68 -25.28 -5.94
N ILE A 132 -3.88 -25.70 -5.54
CA ILE A 132 -5.15 -25.08 -5.92
C ILE A 132 -5.66 -24.28 -4.73
N ILE A 133 -5.98 -23.01 -4.98
CA ILE A 133 -6.69 -22.14 -4.05
C ILE A 133 -8.16 -22.14 -4.48
N GLN A 134 -9.04 -22.59 -3.61
CA GLN A 134 -10.47 -22.52 -3.79
C GLN A 134 -11.02 -21.35 -2.96
N VAL A 135 -11.70 -20.43 -3.63
CA VAL A 135 -12.36 -19.30 -3.00
C VAL A 135 -13.85 -19.46 -3.18
N ASN A 136 -14.58 -19.58 -2.09
CA ASN A 136 -16.04 -19.67 -2.06
C ASN A 136 -16.60 -18.43 -1.38
N TRP A 137 -17.73 -17.92 -1.86
CA TRP A 137 -18.46 -16.86 -1.19
C TRP A 137 -19.96 -17.08 -1.33
N THR A 138 -20.72 -16.55 -0.38
CA THR A 138 -22.18 -16.54 -0.46
C THR A 138 -22.61 -15.23 -1.08
N ALA A 139 -23.30 -15.32 -2.23
CA ALA A 139 -23.99 -14.18 -2.81
C ALA A 139 -24.97 -13.56 -1.79
N PRO A 140 -25.02 -12.23 -1.63
CA PRO A 140 -26.01 -11.57 -0.81
C PRO A 140 -27.39 -11.77 -1.43
N ASN A 141 -28.37 -12.05 -0.57
CA ASN A 141 -29.75 -12.34 -0.96
C ASN A 141 -30.50 -11.07 -1.45
N THR A 142 -29.86 -9.91 -1.37
CA THR A 142 -30.37 -8.62 -1.85
C THR A 142 -29.38 -8.05 -2.84
N GLY A 143 -29.65 -8.24 -4.14
CA GLY A 143 -29.10 -7.41 -5.20
C GLY A 143 -30.11 -6.30 -5.51
N PHE A 144 -29.65 -5.06 -5.68
CA PHE A 144 -30.43 -4.08 -6.43
C PHE A 144 -30.70 -4.69 -7.81
N GLY A 145 -31.87 -4.43 -8.41
CA GLY A 145 -32.37 -5.09 -9.63
C GLY A 145 -31.53 -4.93 -10.91
N ASP A 146 -30.28 -4.49 -10.79
CA ASP A 146 -29.32 -4.27 -11.85
C ASP A 146 -28.15 -5.25 -11.76
N LEU A 147 -27.51 -5.50 -12.90
CA LEU A 147 -26.34 -6.35 -13.07
C LEU A 147 -25.28 -6.11 -11.97
N TRP A 148 -25.02 -7.11 -11.14
CA TRP A 148 -24.00 -7.06 -10.10
C TRP A 148 -22.99 -8.21 -10.26
N GLY A 149 -21.77 -7.99 -9.77
CA GLY A 149 -20.67 -8.92 -9.87
C GLY A 149 -19.58 -8.62 -8.85
N TYR A 150 -18.57 -9.48 -8.78
CA TYR A 150 -17.43 -9.31 -7.88
C TYR A 150 -16.12 -9.25 -8.64
N GLN A 151 -15.22 -8.41 -8.14
CA GLN A 151 -13.81 -8.49 -8.47
C GLN A 151 -13.10 -9.30 -7.38
N VAL A 152 -12.51 -10.43 -7.78
CA VAL A 152 -11.75 -11.27 -6.86
C VAL A 152 -10.27 -10.98 -7.07
N TYR A 153 -9.60 -10.56 -5.98
CA TYR A 153 -8.17 -10.33 -5.96
C TYR A 153 -7.49 -11.32 -5.02
N ILE A 154 -6.70 -12.25 -5.57
CA ILE A 154 -5.89 -13.19 -4.80
C ILE A 154 -4.44 -12.75 -4.91
N SER A 155 -3.84 -12.25 -3.82
CA SER A 155 -2.41 -11.95 -3.78
C SER A 155 -1.57 -13.16 -3.38
N GLY A 156 -0.52 -13.46 -4.15
CA GLY A 156 0.51 -14.40 -3.74
C GLY A 156 1.48 -13.77 -2.74
N LYS A 157 2.00 -14.56 -1.80
CA LYS A 157 3.12 -14.15 -0.94
C LYS A 157 4.43 -14.15 -1.75
N GLU A 158 5.45 -13.41 -1.32
CA GLU A 158 6.84 -13.52 -1.84
C GLU A 158 6.99 -13.24 -3.36
N GLY A 159 6.17 -12.35 -3.92
CA GLY A 159 6.34 -11.87 -5.28
C GLY A 159 5.79 -12.82 -6.36
N HIS A 160 5.03 -13.84 -5.97
CA HIS A 160 4.20 -14.61 -6.90
C HIS A 160 3.09 -13.71 -7.46
N LEU A 161 2.92 -13.74 -8.79
CA LEU A 161 1.85 -13.03 -9.47
C LEU A 161 0.52 -13.56 -8.92
N GLY A 162 -0.25 -12.67 -8.29
CA GLY A 162 -1.59 -12.99 -7.82
C GLY A 162 -2.51 -13.45 -8.95
N HIS A 163 -3.70 -13.94 -8.59
CA HIS A 163 -4.74 -14.28 -9.55
C HIS A 163 -5.84 -13.21 -9.49
N TYR A 164 -6.29 -12.79 -10.67
CA TYR A 164 -7.39 -11.84 -10.84
C TYR A 164 -8.44 -12.48 -11.73
N ASP A 165 -9.68 -12.53 -11.25
CA ASP A 165 -10.81 -13.01 -12.03
C ASP A 165 -12.06 -12.16 -11.76
N CYS A 166 -12.89 -12.05 -12.79
CA CYS A 166 -14.15 -11.32 -12.76
C CYS A 166 -15.30 -12.30 -12.96
N VAL A 167 -16.17 -12.41 -11.96
CA VAL A 167 -17.35 -13.27 -12.05
C VAL A 167 -18.60 -12.40 -12.09
N GLN A 168 -19.29 -12.42 -13.22
CA GLN A 168 -20.62 -11.85 -13.39
C GLN A 168 -21.65 -12.95 -13.08
N ILE A 169 -22.56 -12.68 -12.15
CA ILE A 169 -23.50 -13.71 -11.64
C ILE A 169 -24.85 -13.65 -12.38
N ASN A 170 -25.24 -12.48 -12.92
CA ASN A 170 -26.51 -12.32 -13.65
C ASN A 170 -26.28 -11.94 -15.11
N ARG A 171 -26.93 -12.68 -16.02
CA ARG A 171 -26.97 -12.44 -17.47
C ARG A 171 -28.41 -12.23 -17.92
#